data_AF-M0LJN0-F1
#
_entry.id   AF-M0LJN0-F1
#
_cell.length_a   1.000
_cell.length_b   1.000
_cell.length_c   1.000
_cell.angle_alpha   90.00
_cell.angle_beta   90.00
_cell.angle_gamma   90.00
#
_symmetry.space_group_name_H-M   'P 1'
#
loop_
_entity.id
_entity.type
_entity.pdbx_description
1 polymer ?
#
loop_
_entity_poly.entity_id
_entity_poly.type
_entity_poly.pdbx_seq_one_letter_code
_entity_poly.pdbx_strand_id
1 'polypeptide(L)'
;MTSQRNEIPDPDRYEWEFENRDGVGIWFMNGWQGFADETLEAASQHYRERGKQSDIEATVAVFGDETSLPKETQEYMGEEWSANGAYTGVERVGFVSDGITAMAVKSRMDIDGAEVESFDDLEAALEWARGA
;
A
#
# COMPACT_ATOMS: atom_id res chain seq x y z
N MET A 1 10.78 -21.04 26.13
CA MET A 1 9.97 -21.32 24.93
C MET A 1 8.84 -20.32 24.87
N THR A 2 9.01 -19.25 24.10
CA THR A 2 7.89 -18.56 23.44
C THR A 2 8.50 -17.83 22.25
N SER A 3 8.44 -18.44 21.06
CA SER A 3 8.64 -17.69 19.83
C SER A 3 7.54 -16.65 19.78
N GLN A 4 7.88 -15.37 19.88
CA GLN A 4 7.03 -14.32 19.34
C GLN A 4 7.00 -14.59 17.84
N ARG A 5 5.91 -15.21 17.37
CA ARG A 5 5.63 -15.26 15.94
C ARG A 5 5.46 -13.79 15.54
N ASN A 6 6.17 -13.32 14.51
CA ASN A 6 5.81 -12.08 13.84
C ASN A 6 4.37 -12.24 13.37
N GLU A 7 3.42 -11.75 14.16
CA GLU A 7 2.00 -11.78 13.83
C GLU A 7 1.78 -10.65 12.82
N ILE A 8 1.58 -11.04 11.56
CA ILE A 8 1.10 -10.15 10.51
C ILE A 8 -0.29 -9.64 10.95
N PRO A 9 -0.54 -8.33 11.07
CA PRO A 9 -1.82 -7.79 11.54
C PRO A 9 -3.02 -8.30 10.73
N ASP A 10 -4.14 -8.59 11.39
CA ASP A 10 -5.33 -9.15 10.72
C ASP A 10 -6.19 -8.02 10.09
N PRO A 11 -6.34 -7.94 8.75
CA PRO A 11 -7.15 -6.91 8.08
C PRO A 11 -8.58 -6.84 8.59
N ASP A 12 -9.18 -7.98 8.96
CA ASP A 12 -10.59 -8.07 9.40
C ASP A 12 -10.86 -7.26 10.69
N ARG A 13 -9.80 -6.76 11.34
CA ARG A 13 -9.88 -5.93 12.55
C ARG A 13 -9.78 -4.43 12.29
N TYR A 14 -9.61 -4.00 11.04
CA TYR A 14 -9.33 -2.62 10.65
C TYR A 14 -10.14 -2.19 9.42
N GLU A 15 -10.12 -0.90 9.11
CA GLU A 15 -10.79 -0.32 7.93
C GLU A 15 -9.92 -0.46 6.67
N TRP A 16 -9.32 -1.64 6.48
CA TRP A 16 -8.62 -1.99 5.26
C TRP A 16 -8.71 -3.50 4.98
N GLU A 17 -8.78 -3.86 3.71
CA GLU A 17 -8.81 -5.25 3.25
C GLU A 17 -7.54 -5.57 2.46
N PHE A 18 -7.15 -6.85 2.44
CA PHE A 18 -6.02 -7.33 1.66
C PHE A 18 -6.41 -8.46 0.72
N GLU A 19 -5.87 -8.43 -0.50
CA GLU A 19 -6.01 -9.50 -1.48
C GLU A 19 -4.69 -9.76 -2.22
N ASN A 20 -4.41 -11.01 -2.60
CA ASN A 20 -3.36 -11.32 -3.60
C ASN A 20 -4.04 -11.77 -4.89
N ARG A 21 -3.79 -11.06 -6.00
CA ARG A 21 -4.24 -11.44 -7.35
C ARG A 21 -3.05 -11.61 -8.29
N ASP A 22 -2.72 -12.86 -8.58
CA ASP A 22 -1.68 -13.24 -9.56
C ASP A 22 -0.32 -12.57 -9.29
N GLY A 23 0.13 -12.59 -8.03
CA GLY A 23 1.42 -12.00 -7.65
C GLY A 23 1.36 -10.52 -7.29
N VAL A 24 0.19 -9.89 -7.36
CA VAL A 24 -0.01 -8.50 -6.95
C VAL A 24 -0.71 -8.46 -5.58
N GLY A 25 -0.05 -7.88 -4.59
CA GLY A 25 -0.65 -7.59 -3.29
C GLY A 25 -1.48 -6.32 -3.35
N ILE A 26 -2.77 -6.40 -3.01
CA ILE A 26 -3.73 -5.31 -3.11
C ILE A 26 -4.21 -4.95 -1.71
N TRP A 27 -4.09 -3.68 -1.35
CA TRP A 27 -4.63 -3.13 -0.10
C TRP A 27 -5.77 -2.18 -0.41
N PHE A 28 -6.98 -2.55 -0.01
CA PHE A 28 -8.17 -1.70 -0.13
C PHE A 28 -8.33 -0.86 1.12
N MET A 29 -8.11 0.44 0.97
CA MET A 29 -8.20 1.44 2.04
C MET A 29 -9.55 2.16 1.96
N ASN A 30 -10.63 1.39 1.77
CA ASN A 30 -11.98 1.91 1.55
C ASN A 30 -12.51 2.54 2.85
N GLY A 31 -12.76 3.85 2.82
CA GLY A 31 -13.22 4.60 4.01
C GLY A 31 -12.08 5.20 4.82
N TRP A 32 -10.83 5.17 4.32
CA TRP A 32 -9.69 5.69 5.05
C TRP A 32 -9.73 7.21 5.28
N GLN A 33 -9.83 7.65 6.55
CA GLN A 33 -9.90 9.08 6.92
C GLN A 33 -8.60 9.66 7.48
N GLY A 34 -7.48 8.96 7.29
CA GLY A 34 -6.28 9.18 8.09
C GLY A 34 -6.39 8.37 9.38
N PHE A 35 -5.53 7.38 9.50
CA PHE A 35 -5.54 6.47 10.64
C PHE A 35 -4.91 7.15 11.86
N ALA A 36 -5.40 6.80 13.07
CA ALA A 36 -4.60 6.98 14.28
C ALA A 36 -3.28 6.21 14.12
N ASP A 37 -2.20 6.69 14.77
CA ASP A 37 -0.85 6.12 14.67
C ASP A 37 -0.84 4.57 14.73
N GLU A 38 -1.65 3.97 15.60
CA GLU A 38 -1.75 2.51 15.76
C GLU A 38 -2.29 1.78 14.51
N THR A 39 -3.34 2.29 13.86
CA THR A 39 -3.90 1.65 12.65
C THR A 39 -2.96 1.84 11.47
N LEU A 40 -2.26 2.98 11.40
CA LEU A 40 -1.24 3.25 10.39
C LEU A 40 -0.02 2.34 10.55
N GLU A 41 0.42 2.13 11.79
CA GLU A 41 1.49 1.21 12.14
C GLU A 41 1.12 -0.24 11.80
N ALA A 42 -0.11 -0.66 12.11
CA ALA A 42 -0.61 -1.99 11.79
C ALA A 42 -0.66 -2.23 10.27
N ALA A 43 -1.21 -1.28 9.49
CA ALA A 43 -1.23 -1.38 8.03
C ALA A 43 0.19 -1.41 7.44
N SER A 44 1.10 -0.57 7.95
CA SER A 44 2.50 -0.53 7.52
C SER A 44 3.25 -1.83 7.84
N GLN A 45 3.03 -2.41 9.03
CA GLN A 45 3.61 -3.68 9.41
C GLN A 45 3.08 -4.81 8.53
N HIS A 46 1.76 -4.85 8.29
CA HIS A 46 1.18 -5.83 7.38
C HIS A 46 1.77 -5.71 5.98
N TYR A 47 1.81 -4.51 5.42
CA TYR A 47 2.39 -4.25 4.10
C TYR A 47 3.83 -4.75 4.01
N ARG A 48 4.70 -4.39 4.96
CA ARG A 48 6.10 -4.83 4.99
C ARG A 48 6.24 -6.35 5.04
N GLU A 49 5.51 -7.00 5.96
CA GLU A 49 5.67 -8.44 6.19
C GLU A 49 5.00 -9.29 5.11
N ARG A 50 3.91 -8.81 4.52
CA ARG A 50 3.18 -9.50 3.45
C ARG A 50 3.79 -9.23 2.08
N GLY A 51 4.17 -7.98 1.81
CA GLY A 51 4.71 -7.54 0.52
C GLY A 51 6.09 -8.11 0.21
N LYS A 52 6.88 -8.49 1.22
CA LYS A 52 8.18 -9.16 1.03
C LYS A 52 8.08 -10.66 0.75
N GLN A 53 6.87 -11.25 0.81
CA GLN A 53 6.72 -12.68 0.58
C GLN A 53 6.92 -13.00 -0.90
N SER A 54 7.48 -14.18 -1.19
CA SER A 54 7.88 -14.57 -2.55
C SER A 54 6.73 -14.75 -3.54
N ASP A 55 5.49 -14.72 -3.06
CA ASP A 55 4.27 -14.74 -3.87
C ASP A 55 3.75 -13.34 -4.22
N ILE A 56 4.52 -12.28 -3.90
CA ILE A 56 4.22 -10.88 -4.21
C ILE A 56 5.39 -10.30 -5.01
N GLU A 57 5.10 -9.85 -6.22
CA GLU A 57 6.05 -9.26 -7.17
C GLU A 57 5.82 -7.74 -7.33
N ALA A 58 4.59 -7.30 -7.06
CA ALA A 58 4.17 -5.90 -7.10
C ALA A 58 3.10 -5.63 -6.03
N THR A 59 2.94 -4.35 -5.67
CA THR A 59 1.90 -3.93 -4.72
C THR A 59 1.02 -2.84 -5.28
N VAL A 60 -0.26 -2.82 -4.90
CA VAL A 60 -1.23 -1.78 -5.25
C VAL A 60 -2.01 -1.39 -4.00
N ALA A 61 -2.10 -0.08 -3.71
CA ALA A 61 -3.00 0.46 -2.70
C ALA A 61 -4.17 1.18 -3.37
N VAL A 62 -5.39 0.84 -2.96
CA VAL A 62 -6.64 1.37 -3.52
C VAL A 62 -7.32 2.28 -2.49
N PHE A 63 -7.54 3.53 -2.86
CA PHE A 63 -8.25 4.52 -2.07
C PHE A 63 -9.67 4.68 -2.60
N GLY A 64 -10.66 4.38 -1.78
CA GLY A 64 -12.07 4.60 -2.13
C GLY A 64 -12.46 6.08 -2.13
N ASP A 65 -13.62 6.39 -2.71
CA ASP A 65 -14.15 7.76 -2.88
C ASP A 65 -14.20 8.61 -1.60
N GLU A 66 -14.43 7.97 -0.45
CA GLU A 66 -14.51 8.67 0.83
C GLU A 66 -13.13 8.99 1.41
N THR A 67 -12.05 8.52 0.78
CA THR A 67 -10.68 8.67 1.30
C THR A 67 -10.23 10.12 1.21
N SER A 68 -9.97 10.73 2.37
CA SER A 68 -9.44 12.09 2.46
C SER A 68 -8.14 12.09 3.24
N LEU A 69 -7.06 12.53 2.60
CA LEU A 69 -5.75 12.63 3.23
C LEU A 69 -5.37 14.08 3.44
N PRO A 70 -5.29 14.57 4.69
CA PRO A 70 -4.68 15.86 4.98
C PRO A 70 -3.24 15.92 4.44
N LYS A 71 -2.78 17.12 4.06
CA LYS A 71 -1.43 17.33 3.49
C LYS A 71 -0.31 16.77 4.38
N GLU A 72 -0.44 16.94 5.70
CA GLU A 72 0.49 16.44 6.71
C GLU A 72 0.56 14.91 6.71
N THR A 73 -0.59 14.24 6.66
CA THR A 73 -0.67 12.78 6.53
C THR A 73 0.00 12.32 5.24
N GLN A 74 -0.25 13.00 4.12
CA GLN A 74 0.39 12.65 2.86
C GLN A 74 1.92 12.82 2.89
N GLU A 75 2.45 13.83 3.59
CA GLU A 75 3.91 14.04 3.77
C GLU A 75 4.54 12.92 4.60
N TYR A 76 3.95 12.62 5.76
CA TYR A 76 4.38 11.50 6.61
C TYR A 76 4.34 10.17 5.86
N MET A 77 3.28 9.92 5.09
CA MET A 77 3.17 8.72 4.27
C MET A 77 4.24 8.65 3.20
N GLY A 78 4.62 9.76 2.55
CA GLY A 78 5.65 9.75 1.52
C GLY A 78 6.95 9.13 2.02
N GLU A 79 7.40 9.54 3.21
CA GLU A 79 8.63 9.00 3.82
C GLU A 79 8.45 7.55 4.27
N GLU A 80 7.43 7.27 5.08
CA GLU A 80 7.22 5.93 5.66
C GLU A 80 6.87 4.88 4.62
N TRP A 81 6.05 5.24 3.63
CA TRP A 81 5.63 4.31 2.59
C TRP A 81 6.74 4.06 1.59
N SER A 82 7.61 5.04 1.34
CA SER A 82 8.82 4.82 0.55
C SER A 82 9.74 3.83 1.24
N ALA A 83 9.96 3.98 2.55
CA ALA A 83 10.73 3.03 3.34
C ALA A 83 10.09 1.64 3.36
N ASN A 84 8.76 1.57 3.47
CA ASN A 84 8.02 0.30 3.42
C ASN A 84 8.15 -0.38 2.05
N GLY A 85 8.00 0.37 0.95
CA GLY A 85 8.16 -0.14 -0.41
C GLY A 85 9.56 -0.69 -0.62
N ALA A 86 10.60 0.07 -0.26
CA ALA A 86 11.99 -0.38 -0.31
C ALA A 86 12.22 -1.65 0.53
N TYR A 87 11.58 -1.75 1.69
CA TYR A 87 11.68 -2.93 2.56
C TYR A 87 11.08 -4.19 1.92
N THR A 88 9.99 -4.06 1.16
CA THR A 88 9.39 -5.21 0.46
C THR A 88 10.27 -5.75 -0.66
N GLY A 89 11.03 -4.87 -1.33
CA GLY A 89 11.87 -5.22 -2.47
C GLY A 89 11.10 -5.53 -3.75
N VAL A 90 9.83 -5.13 -3.83
CA VAL A 90 9.01 -5.28 -5.04
C VAL A 90 9.46 -4.32 -6.14
N GLU A 91 9.28 -4.71 -7.40
CA GLU A 91 9.70 -3.92 -8.55
C GLU A 91 8.72 -2.79 -8.88
N ARG A 92 7.45 -2.91 -8.44
CA ARG A 92 6.37 -1.98 -8.77
C ARG A 92 5.46 -1.69 -7.58
N VAL A 93 5.15 -0.42 -7.39
CA VAL A 93 4.21 0.09 -6.38
C VAL A 93 3.17 0.98 -7.05
N GLY A 94 1.91 0.56 -7.02
CA GLY A 94 0.78 1.27 -7.62
C GLY A 94 -0.13 1.91 -6.58
N PHE A 95 -0.76 3.03 -6.96
CA PHE A 95 -1.82 3.68 -6.18
C PHE A 95 -3.05 3.88 -7.06
N VAL A 96 -4.25 3.60 -6.54
CA VAL A 96 -5.51 3.75 -7.26
C VAL A 96 -6.43 4.68 -6.50
N SER A 97 -7.06 5.64 -7.18
CA SER A 97 -8.16 6.44 -6.62
C SER A 97 -8.97 7.09 -7.72
N ASP A 98 -10.27 7.29 -7.51
CA ASP A 98 -11.16 8.02 -8.44
C ASP A 98 -10.87 9.55 -8.56
N GLY A 99 -9.76 10.03 -7.99
CA GLY A 99 -9.37 11.44 -8.00
C GLY A 99 -7.87 11.67 -7.81
N ILE A 100 -7.51 12.84 -7.26
CA ILE A 100 -6.10 13.25 -7.18
C ILE A 100 -5.31 12.55 -6.05
N THR A 101 -5.97 11.73 -5.21
CA THR A 101 -5.36 11.16 -4.01
C THR A 101 -4.17 10.27 -4.36
N ALA A 102 -4.34 9.32 -5.28
CA ALA A 102 -3.27 8.44 -5.74
C ALA A 102 -2.10 9.23 -6.34
N MET A 103 -2.39 10.25 -7.16
CA MET A 103 -1.38 11.12 -7.74
C MET A 103 -0.61 11.92 -6.67
N ALA A 104 -1.31 12.45 -5.67
CA ALA A 104 -0.70 13.20 -4.57
C ALA A 104 0.21 12.31 -3.71
N VAL A 105 -0.19 11.07 -3.45
CA VAL A 105 0.65 10.08 -2.76
C VAL A 105 1.86 9.74 -3.63
N LYS A 106 1.67 9.31 -4.89
CA LYS A 106 2.75 9.01 -5.84
C LYS A 106 3.79 10.13 -5.91
N SER A 107 3.37 11.39 -5.99
CA SER A 107 4.28 12.54 -6.12
C SER A 107 5.27 12.73 -4.95
N ARG A 108 5.03 12.05 -3.83
CA ARG A 108 5.88 12.06 -2.64
C ARG A 108 6.67 10.77 -2.45
N MET A 109 6.42 9.76 -3.27
CA MET A 109 7.08 8.48 -3.18
C MET A 109 8.43 8.51 -3.89
N ASP A 110 9.45 7.97 -3.23
CA ASP A 110 10.78 7.79 -3.79
C ASP A 110 11.36 6.47 -3.30
N ILE A 111 11.26 5.42 -4.13
CA ILE A 111 11.69 4.06 -3.80
C ILE A 111 12.81 3.68 -4.75
N ASP A 112 14.02 3.58 -4.22
CA ASP A 112 15.17 3.11 -4.98
C ASP A 112 14.92 1.69 -5.53
N GLY A 113 14.96 1.55 -6.85
CA GLY A 113 14.83 0.26 -7.53
C GLY A 113 13.41 -0.22 -7.78
N ALA A 114 12.38 0.58 -7.48
CA ALA A 114 10.99 0.28 -7.81
C ALA A 114 10.37 1.38 -8.69
N GLU A 115 9.50 0.99 -9.62
CA GLU A 115 8.65 1.92 -10.34
C GLU A 115 7.42 2.26 -9.50
N VAL A 116 7.05 3.55 -9.48
CA VAL A 116 5.88 4.02 -8.74
C VAL A 116 4.92 4.72 -9.69
N GLU A 117 3.64 4.30 -9.70
CA GLU A 117 2.63 4.87 -10.59
C GLU A 117 1.25 5.00 -9.92
N SER A 118 0.43 5.91 -10.42
CA SER A 118 -0.94 6.17 -9.97
C SER A 118 -1.94 5.96 -11.10
N PHE A 119 -3.11 5.42 -10.77
CA PHE A 119 -4.16 5.09 -11.70
C PHE A 119 -5.51 5.54 -11.17
N ASP A 120 -6.44 5.79 -12.09
CA ASP A 120 -7.84 6.07 -11.76
C ASP A 120 -8.68 4.78 -11.73
N ASP A 121 -8.10 3.63 -12.12
CA ASP A 121 -8.79 2.35 -12.25
C ASP A 121 -7.90 1.19 -11.75
N LEU A 122 -8.52 0.22 -11.07
CA LEU A 122 -7.82 -0.93 -10.52
C LEU A 122 -7.36 -1.90 -11.61
N GLU A 123 -8.14 -2.13 -12.67
CA GLU A 123 -7.75 -3.07 -13.72
C GLU A 123 -6.47 -2.58 -14.42
N ALA A 124 -6.43 -1.29 -14.79
CA ALA A 124 -5.23 -0.67 -15.38
C ALA A 124 -4.00 -0.78 -14.47
N ALA A 125 -4.16 -0.56 -13.16
CA ALA A 125 -3.08 -0.71 -12.20
C ALA A 125 -2.57 -2.15 -12.11
N LEU A 126 -3.47 -3.14 -12.16
CA LEU A 126 -3.12 -4.55 -12.11
C LEU A 126 -2.41 -5.01 -13.39
N GLU A 127 -2.84 -4.55 -14.56
CA GLU A 127 -2.17 -4.83 -15.83
C GLU A 127 -0.71 -4.30 -15.80
N TRP A 128 -0.53 -3.04 -15.40
CA TRP A 128 0.80 -2.44 -15.26
C TRP A 128 1.66 -3.16 -14.20
N ALA A 129 1.08 -3.46 -13.03
CA ALA A 129 1.81 -4.12 -11.93
C ALA A 129 2.39 -5.47 -12.36
N ARG A 130 1.65 -6.21 -13.20
CA ARG A 130 2.07 -7.51 -13.75
C ARG A 130 3.11 -7.40 -14.87
N GLY A 131 3.41 -6.19 -15.34
CA GLY A 131 4.34 -5.96 -16.43
C GLY A 131 3.79 -6.33 -17.81
N ALA A 132 2.47 -6.23 -17.98
CA ALA A 132 1.80 -6.38 -19.27
C ALA A 132 2.01 -5.16 -20.18
#